data_AF-A0A819CGY1-F1
#
_entry.id   AF-A0A819CGY1-F1
#
_cell.length_a   1.000
_cell.length_b   1.000
_cell.length_c   1.000
_cell.angle_alpha   90.00
_cell.angle_beta   90.00
_cell.angle_gamma   90.00
#
_symmetry.space_group_name_H-M   'P 1'
#
loop_
_entity.id
_entity.type
_entity.pdbx_description
1 polymer ?
#
loop_
_entity_poly.entity_id
_entity_poly.type
_entity_poly.pdbx_seq_one_letter_code
_entity_poly.pdbx_strand_id
1 'polypeptide(L)'
;MSDNEPTMKSAFNLNFKRIGCSDHFINKQLQHAFTSQMIDGQVVNCELAQGMFSDVKHIVSNTRFSGAYGMLRVFQDVYNELDKILDSKLLTTYCKINEDFLHDVCEFLLPFDTAFQTLSDSKRATLHRVLPMKQVLINKCVIDNDDKEGIKQLKAFLGMKFENEKWKLSNEYLIATLIHPNLKHFHKCPHLKERAIFLLKQEMLKHQDIPSACPSVTTN
;
A
#
# COMPACT_ATOMS: atom_id res chain seq x y z
N MET A 1 -0.05 15.97 5.30
CA MET A 1 0.22 14.55 5.00
C MET A 1 1.66 14.46 4.52
N SER A 2 2.46 13.51 4.99
CA SER A 2 3.86 13.35 4.55
C SER A 2 4.26 11.88 4.48
N ASP A 3 5.34 11.58 3.76
CA ASP A 3 5.93 10.24 3.72
C ASP A 3 6.29 9.75 5.14
N ASN A 4 6.55 8.45 5.26
CA ASN A 4 6.83 7.78 6.53
C ASN A 4 8.32 7.70 6.89
N GLU A 5 9.17 8.49 6.24
CA GLU A 5 10.61 8.50 6.50
C GLU A 5 10.94 9.13 7.87
N PRO A 6 11.99 8.66 8.56
CA PRO A 6 12.36 9.18 9.88
C PRO A 6 12.61 10.68 9.90
N THR A 7 13.28 11.23 8.88
CA THR A 7 13.57 12.66 8.76
C THR A 7 12.28 13.48 8.70
N MET A 8 11.30 13.02 7.91
CA MET A 8 10.00 13.68 7.80
C MET A 8 9.17 13.52 9.07
N LYS A 9 9.26 12.38 9.76
CA LYS A 9 8.62 12.22 11.08
C LYS A 9 9.19 13.22 12.09
N SER A 10 10.51 13.36 12.17
CA SER A 10 11.18 14.27 13.09
C SER A 10 10.86 15.74 12.80
N ALA A 11 10.83 16.13 11.51
CA ALA A 11 10.58 17.51 11.10
C ALA A 11 9.21 18.05 11.55
N PHE A 12 8.20 17.19 11.68
CA PHE A 12 6.84 17.58 12.05
C PHE A 12 6.43 17.16 13.46
N ASN A 13 7.36 16.63 14.27
CA ASN A 13 7.03 15.98 15.55
C ASN A 13 6.61 16.94 16.67
N LEU A 14 6.97 18.23 16.59
CA LEU A 14 6.82 19.15 17.72
C LEU A 14 5.54 20.00 17.66
N ASN A 15 5.07 20.39 16.47
CA ASN A 15 4.02 21.40 16.34
C ASN A 15 2.87 21.04 15.38
N PHE A 16 2.89 19.86 14.77
CA PHE A 16 1.94 19.53 13.70
C PHE A 16 1.30 18.16 13.88
N LYS A 17 -0.01 18.10 13.59
CA LYS A 17 -0.73 16.83 13.46
C LYS A 17 -0.34 16.17 12.14
N ARG A 18 0.53 15.16 12.20
CA ARG A 18 1.01 14.44 11.01
C ARG A 18 0.12 13.23 10.70
N ILE A 19 -0.32 13.14 9.45
CA ILE A 19 -0.96 11.94 8.86
C ILE A 19 0.07 11.31 7.91
N GLY A 20 0.41 10.04 8.14
CA GLY A 20 1.37 9.31 7.31
C GLY A 20 0.78 8.86 5.98
N CYS A 21 1.57 8.93 4.90
CA CYS A 21 1.16 8.52 3.56
C CYS A 21 0.92 7.00 3.44
N SER A 22 -0.26 6.61 2.95
CA SER A 22 -0.62 5.19 2.79
C SER A 22 -0.03 4.56 1.53
N ASP A 23 0.03 5.31 0.43
CA ASP A 23 0.76 4.93 -0.78
C ASP A 23 2.24 4.67 -0.49
N HIS A 24 2.92 5.58 0.20
CA HIS A 24 4.32 5.40 0.60
C HIS A 24 4.50 4.16 1.48
N PHE A 25 3.55 3.88 2.39
CA PHE A 25 3.60 2.68 3.22
C PHE A 25 3.54 1.41 2.36
N ILE A 26 2.55 1.28 1.49
CA ILE A 26 2.36 0.11 0.63
C ILE A 26 3.59 -0.07 -0.27
N ASN A 27 4.06 1.00 -0.91
CA ASN A 27 5.22 0.94 -1.81
C ASN A 27 6.48 0.49 -1.09
N LYS A 28 6.71 1.01 0.12
CA LYS A 28 7.84 0.60 0.95
C LYS A 28 7.77 -0.88 1.32
N GLN A 29 6.59 -1.42 1.65
CA GLN A 29 6.46 -2.85 1.94
C GLN A 29 6.67 -3.74 0.71
N LEU A 30 6.20 -3.32 -0.46
CA LEU A 30 6.47 -4.04 -1.71
C LEU A 30 7.96 -3.99 -2.07
N GLN A 31 8.58 -2.81 -2.00
CA GLN A 31 10.02 -2.66 -2.22
C GLN A 31 10.80 -3.61 -1.32
N HIS A 32 10.44 -3.66 -0.05
CA HIS A 32 11.01 -4.56 0.93
C HIS A 32 10.86 -6.04 0.54
N ALA A 33 9.66 -6.47 0.13
CA ALA A 33 9.42 -7.83 -0.32
C ALA A 33 10.34 -8.25 -1.49
N PHE A 34 10.63 -7.34 -2.42
CA PHE A 34 11.42 -7.64 -3.62
C PHE A 34 12.92 -7.37 -3.52
N THR A 35 13.40 -6.62 -2.52
CA THR A 35 14.80 -6.13 -2.52
C THR A 35 15.54 -6.26 -1.20
N SER A 36 14.85 -6.50 -0.09
CA SER A 36 15.46 -6.51 1.24
C SER A 36 15.54 -7.93 1.75
N GLN A 37 16.71 -8.38 2.23
CA GLN A 37 16.80 -9.67 2.94
C GLN A 37 16.36 -9.56 4.40
N MET A 38 16.50 -8.37 5.01
CA MET A 38 16.22 -8.15 6.43
C MET A 38 15.69 -6.74 6.69
N ILE A 39 14.72 -6.60 7.60
CA ILE A 39 14.10 -5.33 7.99
C ILE A 39 13.87 -5.33 9.49
N ASP A 40 14.37 -4.32 10.18
CA ASP A 40 14.22 -4.19 11.64
C ASP A 40 14.64 -5.48 12.39
N GLY A 41 15.68 -6.17 11.91
CA GLY A 41 16.15 -7.45 12.47
C GLY A 41 15.31 -8.69 12.10
N GLN A 42 14.30 -8.55 11.25
CA GLN A 42 13.46 -9.67 10.77
C GLN A 42 13.84 -10.06 9.35
N VAL A 43 13.97 -11.35 9.08
CA VAL A 43 14.21 -11.88 7.73
C VAL A 43 12.96 -11.67 6.86
N VAL A 44 13.17 -11.21 5.64
CA VAL A 44 12.15 -11.08 4.60
C VAL A 44 12.18 -12.36 3.77
N ASN A 45 11.37 -13.35 4.17
CA ASN A 45 11.31 -14.65 3.52
C ASN A 45 10.53 -14.58 2.20
N CYS A 46 11.10 -13.92 1.19
CA CYS A 46 10.52 -13.74 -0.16
C CYS A 46 11.51 -14.14 -1.26
N GLU A 47 12.37 -15.12 -1.00
CA GLU A 47 13.55 -15.44 -1.81
C GLU A 47 13.22 -15.71 -3.28
N LEU A 48 12.13 -16.41 -3.58
CA LEU A 48 11.74 -16.71 -4.97
C LEU A 48 11.37 -15.45 -5.74
N ALA A 49 10.56 -14.58 -5.12
CA ALA A 49 10.16 -13.30 -5.72
C ALA A 49 11.36 -12.35 -5.85
N GLN A 50 12.27 -12.35 -4.87
CA GLN A 50 13.50 -11.55 -4.89
C GLN A 50 14.46 -12.00 -5.98
N GLY A 51 14.67 -13.32 -6.15
CA GLY A 51 15.49 -13.89 -7.19
C GLY A 51 14.98 -13.53 -8.57
N MET A 52 13.70 -13.81 -8.84
CA MET A 52 13.04 -13.44 -10.11
C MET A 52 13.14 -11.92 -10.37
N PHE A 53 12.87 -11.08 -9.37
CA PHE A 53 12.95 -9.64 -9.53
C PHE A 53 14.37 -9.15 -9.81
N SER A 54 15.38 -9.75 -9.17
CA SER A 54 16.78 -9.46 -9.44
C SER A 54 17.18 -9.82 -10.87
N ASP A 55 16.74 -10.98 -11.36
CA ASP A 55 16.99 -11.44 -12.73
C ASP A 55 16.33 -10.51 -13.76
N VAL A 56 15.06 -10.17 -13.56
CA VAL A 56 14.36 -9.19 -14.41
C VAL A 56 15.08 -7.84 -14.40
N LYS A 57 15.44 -7.33 -13.22
CA LYS A 57 16.13 -6.04 -13.05
C LYS A 57 17.48 -6.03 -13.77
N HIS A 58 18.21 -7.15 -13.76
CA HIS A 58 19.46 -7.29 -14.48
C HIS A 58 19.25 -7.19 -16.00
N ILE A 59 18.14 -7.72 -16.53
CA ILE A 59 17.80 -7.67 -17.95
C ILE A 59 17.33 -6.28 -18.39
N VAL A 60 16.40 -5.66 -17.66
CA VAL A 60 15.82 -4.35 -18.06
C VAL A 60 16.73 -3.16 -17.81
N SER A 61 17.87 -3.38 -17.13
CA SER A 61 18.89 -2.38 -16.76
C SER A 61 18.29 -1.12 -16.10
N ASN A 62 19.02 0.00 -16.05
CA ASN A 62 18.74 1.25 -15.31
C ASN A 62 17.43 2.00 -15.66
N THR A 63 16.46 1.34 -16.29
CA THR A 63 15.13 1.88 -16.54
C THR A 63 14.45 2.20 -15.20
N ARG A 64 14.14 3.48 -15.01
CA ARG A 64 13.46 3.96 -13.80
C ARG A 64 11.99 3.59 -13.88
N PHE A 65 11.63 2.45 -13.31
CA PHE A 65 10.24 2.12 -13.05
C PHE A 65 9.77 2.75 -11.73
N SER A 66 8.51 3.16 -11.70
CA SER A 66 7.86 3.75 -10.50
C SER A 66 7.62 2.72 -9.39
N GLY A 67 7.67 1.42 -9.70
CA GLY A 67 7.49 0.33 -8.75
C GLY A 67 7.72 -1.04 -9.37
N ALA A 68 7.77 -2.07 -8.52
CA ALA A 68 8.04 -3.44 -8.95
C ALA A 68 7.02 -3.98 -9.95
N TYR A 69 5.73 -3.68 -9.74
CA TYR A 69 4.66 -4.12 -10.63
C TYR A 69 4.84 -3.60 -12.06
N GLY A 70 5.07 -2.30 -12.25
CA GLY A 70 5.24 -1.72 -13.58
C GLY A 70 6.42 -2.32 -14.35
N MET A 71 7.53 -2.60 -13.65
CA MET A 71 8.69 -3.27 -14.26
C MET A 71 8.38 -4.70 -14.68
N LEU A 72 7.82 -5.50 -13.76
CA LEU A 72 7.50 -6.91 -14.02
C LEU A 72 6.43 -7.03 -15.10
N ARG A 73 5.46 -6.12 -15.14
CA ARG A 73 4.40 -6.13 -16.14
C ARG A 73 4.91 -5.82 -17.54
N VAL A 74 5.73 -4.76 -17.69
CA VAL A 74 6.34 -4.44 -18.98
C VAL A 74 7.22 -5.60 -19.45
N PHE A 75 8.01 -6.19 -18.54
CA PHE A 75 8.83 -7.35 -18.86
C PHE A 75 8.00 -8.56 -19.30
N GLN A 76 6.87 -8.82 -18.63
CA GLN A 76 5.92 -9.86 -19.01
C GLN A 76 5.32 -9.62 -20.40
N ASP A 77 4.93 -8.38 -20.71
CA ASP A 77 4.28 -8.04 -21.98
C ASP A 77 5.22 -8.26 -23.19
N VAL A 78 6.54 -8.17 -22.99
CA VAL A 78 7.55 -8.40 -24.05
C VAL A 78 8.27 -9.74 -23.93
N TYR A 79 7.88 -10.60 -22.98
CA TYR A 79 8.65 -11.79 -22.59
C TYR A 79 9.05 -12.67 -23.80
N ASN A 80 8.06 -13.01 -24.64
CA ASN A 80 8.21 -13.87 -25.81
C ASN A 80 8.98 -13.25 -26.99
N GLU A 81 9.42 -11.99 -26.86
CA GLU A 81 10.21 -11.29 -27.87
C GLU A 81 11.67 -11.07 -27.42
N LEU A 82 11.95 -11.22 -26.11
CA LEU A 82 13.26 -10.91 -25.54
C LEU A 82 14.36 -11.88 -26.02
N ASP A 83 14.04 -13.16 -26.17
CA ASP A 83 15.01 -14.19 -26.59
C ASP A 83 15.74 -13.85 -27.90
N LYS A 84 15.08 -13.12 -28.82
CA LYS A 84 15.62 -12.70 -30.12
C LYS A 84 16.58 -11.52 -30.04
N ILE A 85 16.55 -10.76 -28.96
CA ILE A 85 17.29 -9.48 -28.84
C ILE A 85 18.33 -9.45 -27.73
N LEU A 86 18.31 -10.43 -26.83
CA LEU A 86 19.28 -10.53 -25.74
C LEU A 86 20.62 -11.09 -26.23
N ASP A 87 21.72 -10.58 -25.65
CA ASP A 87 23.04 -11.18 -25.81
C ASP A 87 23.16 -12.51 -25.03
N SER A 88 24.23 -13.27 -25.28
CA SER A 88 24.42 -14.59 -24.65
C SER A 88 24.51 -14.55 -23.12
N LYS A 89 24.99 -13.43 -22.55
CA LYS A 89 25.09 -13.25 -21.10
C LYS A 89 23.70 -13.04 -20.49
N LEU A 90 22.90 -12.15 -21.08
CA LEU A 90 21.54 -11.86 -20.63
C LEU A 90 20.57 -13.01 -20.90
N LEU A 91 20.77 -13.75 -22.00
CA LEU A 91 19.98 -14.94 -22.31
C LEU A 91 20.09 -16.00 -21.21
N THR A 92 21.28 -16.17 -20.64
CA THR A 92 21.50 -17.10 -19.51
C THR A 92 20.68 -16.70 -18.27
N THR A 93 20.53 -15.41 -18.00
CA THR A 93 19.67 -14.90 -16.92
C THR A 93 18.19 -15.06 -17.27
N TYR A 94 17.81 -14.71 -18.50
CA TYR A 94 16.45 -14.85 -19.02
C TYR A 94 15.91 -16.28 -18.88
N CYS A 95 16.70 -17.29 -19.24
CA CYS A 95 16.30 -18.70 -19.14
C CYS A 95 16.04 -19.20 -17.71
N LYS A 96 16.44 -18.44 -16.67
CA LYS A 96 16.14 -18.78 -15.27
C LYS A 96 14.78 -18.27 -14.82
N ILE A 97 14.21 -17.31 -15.55
CA ILE A 97 12.93 -16.72 -15.21
C ILE A 97 11.84 -17.72 -15.58
N ASN A 98 10.99 -18.03 -14.61
CA ASN A 98 9.82 -18.86 -14.82
C ASN A 98 8.65 -17.94 -15.21
N GLU A 99 8.19 -18.06 -16.46
CA GLU A 99 7.10 -17.23 -17.01
C GLU A 99 5.80 -17.38 -16.23
N ASP A 100 5.42 -18.60 -15.87
CA ASP A 100 4.21 -18.86 -15.08
C ASP A 100 4.28 -18.18 -13.71
N PHE A 101 5.44 -18.23 -13.06
CA PHE A 101 5.63 -17.56 -11.77
C PHE A 101 5.64 -16.02 -11.92
N LEU A 102 6.25 -15.49 -12.98
CA LEU A 102 6.18 -14.07 -13.30
C LEU A 102 4.72 -13.62 -13.50
N HIS A 103 3.92 -14.42 -14.21
CA HIS A 103 2.50 -14.17 -14.40
C HIS A 103 1.75 -14.15 -13.06
N ASP A 104 1.95 -15.15 -12.21
CA ASP A 104 1.30 -15.19 -10.90
C ASP A 104 1.67 -14.00 -10.01
N VAL A 105 2.94 -13.56 -10.05
CA VAL A 105 3.39 -12.38 -9.30
C VAL A 105 2.74 -11.11 -9.85
N CYS A 106 2.64 -10.95 -11.16
CA CYS A 106 1.93 -9.82 -11.77
C CYS A 106 0.45 -9.77 -11.37
N GLU A 107 -0.25 -10.91 -11.43
CA GLU A 107 -1.65 -11.02 -11.02
C GLU A 107 -1.82 -10.74 -9.52
N PHE A 108 -0.90 -11.23 -8.69
CA PHE A 108 -0.88 -10.95 -7.26
C PHE A 108 -0.66 -9.46 -6.95
N LEU A 109 0.17 -8.77 -7.73
CA LEU A 109 0.50 -7.35 -7.53
C LEU A 109 -0.57 -6.38 -8.06
N LEU A 110 -1.43 -6.80 -8.99
CA LEU A 110 -2.45 -5.94 -9.59
C LEU A 110 -3.38 -5.21 -8.58
N PRO A 111 -3.87 -5.86 -7.49
CA PRO A 111 -4.64 -5.18 -6.45
C PRO A 111 -3.86 -4.07 -5.73
N PHE A 112 -2.53 -4.20 -5.63
CA PHE A 112 -1.67 -3.18 -5.03
C PHE A 112 -1.52 -1.97 -5.93
N ASP A 113 -1.34 -2.18 -7.24
CA ASP A 113 -1.33 -1.11 -8.22
C ASP A 113 -2.65 -0.33 -8.23
N THR A 114 -3.77 -1.07 -8.21
CA THR A 114 -5.11 -0.48 -8.08
C THR A 114 -5.23 0.37 -6.81
N ALA A 115 -4.68 -0.10 -5.68
CA ALA A 115 -4.67 0.66 -4.44
C ALA A 115 -3.82 1.93 -4.54
N PHE A 116 -2.65 1.90 -5.20
CA PHE A 116 -1.85 3.10 -5.45
C PHE A 116 -2.63 4.14 -6.25
N GLN A 117 -3.17 3.75 -7.40
CA GLN A 117 -3.93 4.66 -8.26
C GLN A 117 -5.14 5.26 -7.52
N THR A 118 -5.82 4.45 -6.72
CA THR A 118 -7.01 4.87 -5.96
C THR A 118 -6.69 5.84 -4.82
N LEU A 119 -5.56 5.67 -4.15
CA LEU A 119 -5.17 6.45 -2.96
C LEU A 119 -4.38 7.71 -3.31
N SER A 120 -3.68 7.72 -4.45
CA SER A 120 -2.90 8.86 -4.94
C SER A 120 -3.68 9.79 -5.88
N ASP A 121 -5.00 9.59 -6.05
CA ASP A 121 -5.87 10.46 -6.83
C ASP A 121 -5.92 11.88 -6.23
N SER A 122 -5.39 12.87 -6.97
CA SER A 122 -5.34 14.27 -6.55
C SER A 122 -6.63 15.03 -6.86
N LYS A 123 -7.54 14.47 -7.67
CA LYS A 123 -8.77 15.13 -8.12
C LYS A 123 -9.98 14.80 -7.24
N ARG A 124 -9.88 13.76 -6.42
CA ARG A 124 -10.97 13.30 -5.54
C ARG A 124 -10.45 13.10 -4.13
N ALA A 125 -11.32 13.22 -3.13
CA ALA A 125 -10.94 12.87 -1.77
C ALA A 125 -10.58 11.37 -1.69
N THR A 126 -9.46 11.04 -1.05
CA THR A 126 -8.97 9.64 -0.96
C THR A 126 -8.85 9.12 0.47
N LEU A 127 -8.89 9.99 1.48
CA LEU A 127 -8.69 9.60 2.88
C LEU A 127 -9.67 8.52 3.36
N HIS A 128 -10.93 8.62 2.93
CA HIS A 128 -11.99 7.63 3.24
C HIS A 128 -11.76 6.26 2.58
N ARG A 129 -10.91 6.17 1.56
CA ARG A 129 -10.64 4.94 0.81
C ARG A 129 -9.54 4.09 1.43
N VAL A 130 -8.73 4.66 2.33
CA VAL A 130 -7.57 3.95 2.92
C VAL A 130 -7.99 2.72 3.71
N LEU A 131 -8.99 2.81 4.58
CA LEU A 131 -9.43 1.64 5.36
C LEU A 131 -10.01 0.52 4.45
N PRO A 132 -10.92 0.81 3.49
CA PRO A 132 -11.36 -0.18 2.51
C PRO A 132 -10.21 -0.82 1.73
N MET A 133 -9.26 -0.02 1.22
CA MET A 133 -8.11 -0.53 0.47
C MET A 133 -7.20 -1.38 1.35
N LYS A 134 -6.92 -0.97 2.59
CA LYS A 134 -6.18 -1.80 3.55
C LYS A 134 -6.83 -3.17 3.71
N GLN A 135 -8.16 -3.23 3.87
CA GLN A 135 -8.87 -4.50 3.99
C GLN A 135 -8.80 -5.34 2.71
N VAL A 136 -8.88 -4.73 1.53
CA VAL A 136 -8.72 -5.43 0.24
C VAL A 136 -7.34 -6.07 0.17
N LEU A 137 -6.28 -5.33 0.52
CA LEU A 137 -4.90 -5.84 0.47
C LEU A 137 -4.68 -6.96 1.49
N ILE A 138 -5.21 -6.84 2.72
CA ILE A 138 -5.17 -7.92 3.72
C ILE A 138 -5.84 -9.18 3.18
N ASN A 139 -7.04 -9.07 2.62
CA ASN A 139 -7.76 -10.23 2.08
C ASN A 139 -6.97 -10.89 0.94
N LYS A 140 -6.25 -10.11 0.13
CA LYS A 140 -5.39 -10.64 -0.94
C LYS A 140 -4.13 -11.33 -0.42
N CYS A 141 -3.71 -11.03 0.81
CA CYS A 141 -2.58 -11.68 1.47
C CYS A 141 -2.97 -12.94 2.25
N VAL A 142 -4.25 -13.35 2.24
CA VAL A 142 -4.66 -14.63 2.82
C VAL A 142 -4.08 -15.76 1.97
N ILE A 143 -3.31 -16.63 2.63
CA ILE A 143 -2.67 -17.79 2.00
C ILE A 143 -3.72 -18.86 1.71
N ASP A 144 -3.71 -19.33 0.48
CA ASP A 144 -4.46 -20.49 0.00
C ASP A 144 -3.53 -21.71 -0.08
N ASN A 145 -4.07 -22.91 0.10
CA ASN A 145 -3.33 -24.16 -0.07
C ASN A 145 -2.83 -24.33 -1.51
N ASP A 146 -3.59 -23.83 -2.47
CA ASP A 146 -3.28 -23.93 -3.90
C ASP A 146 -2.25 -22.88 -4.37
N ASP A 147 -1.86 -21.93 -3.50
CA ASP A 147 -0.84 -20.95 -3.84
C ASP A 147 0.53 -21.63 -4.08
N LYS A 148 1.22 -21.20 -5.14
CA LYS A 148 2.62 -21.56 -5.35
C LYS A 148 3.51 -20.97 -4.24
N GLU A 149 4.62 -21.64 -3.95
CA GLU A 149 5.49 -21.29 -2.81
C GLU A 149 5.93 -19.82 -2.80
N GLY A 150 6.34 -19.27 -3.94
CA GLY A 150 6.74 -17.85 -4.01
C GLY A 150 5.60 -16.88 -3.73
N ILE A 151 4.35 -17.25 -4.05
CA ILE A 151 3.16 -16.47 -3.71
C ILE A 151 2.83 -16.59 -2.22
N LYS A 152 2.95 -17.80 -1.64
CA LYS A 152 2.80 -18.00 -0.19
C LYS A 152 3.78 -17.14 0.60
N GLN A 153 5.04 -17.07 0.17
CA GLN A 153 6.08 -16.22 0.75
C GLN A 153 5.70 -14.73 0.72
N LEU A 154 5.29 -14.22 -0.43
CA LEU A 154 4.84 -12.83 -0.59
C LEU A 154 3.63 -12.52 0.29
N LYS A 155 2.61 -13.38 0.24
CA LYS A 155 1.38 -13.26 1.04
C LYS A 155 1.66 -13.26 2.54
N ALA A 156 2.50 -14.20 3.02
CA ALA A 156 2.89 -14.28 4.43
C ALA A 156 3.56 -12.98 4.91
N PHE A 157 4.57 -12.51 4.17
CA PHE A 157 5.30 -11.30 4.53
C PHE A 157 4.41 -10.06 4.51
N LEU A 158 3.69 -9.84 3.40
CA LEU A 158 2.86 -8.66 3.21
C LEU A 158 1.64 -8.65 4.13
N GLY A 159 0.97 -9.81 4.29
CA GLY A 159 -0.13 -9.99 5.23
C GLY A 159 0.27 -9.61 6.64
N MET A 160 1.40 -10.15 7.12
CA MET A 160 1.97 -9.77 8.41
C MET A 160 2.21 -8.25 8.52
N LYS A 161 2.74 -7.57 7.48
CA LYS A 161 3.01 -6.12 7.55
C LYS A 161 1.74 -5.27 7.51
N PHE A 162 0.68 -5.70 6.84
CA PHE A 162 -0.58 -4.97 6.75
C PHE A 162 -1.51 -5.22 7.94
N GLU A 163 -1.50 -6.43 8.50
CA GLU A 163 -2.25 -6.79 9.71
C GLU A 163 -1.60 -6.23 10.96
N ASN A 164 -0.28 -6.31 11.08
CA ASN A 164 0.42 -5.78 12.25
C ASN A 164 0.30 -4.26 12.35
N GLU A 165 0.50 -3.77 13.57
CA GLU A 165 0.40 -2.36 13.94
C GLU A 165 1.36 -1.40 13.19
N LYS A 166 2.14 -1.84 12.20
CA LYS A 166 3.01 -0.93 11.44
C LYS A 166 2.20 -0.03 10.50
N TRP A 167 1.08 -0.50 9.93
CA TRP A 167 0.15 0.37 9.21
C TRP A 167 -0.87 1.01 10.17
N LYS A 168 -0.40 1.92 11.04
CA LYS A 168 -1.25 2.67 11.97
C LYS A 168 -2.12 3.65 11.18
N LEU A 169 -3.41 3.35 11.11
CA LEU A 169 -4.39 4.31 10.64
C LEU A 169 -4.65 5.31 11.76
N SER A 170 -4.32 6.58 11.50
CA SER A 170 -4.70 7.69 12.36
C SER A 170 -6.22 7.85 12.42
N ASN A 171 -6.70 8.57 13.44
CA ASN A 171 -8.12 8.75 13.70
C ASN A 171 -8.86 9.39 12.51
N GLU A 172 -8.19 10.23 11.72
CA GLU A 172 -8.76 10.92 10.56
C GLU A 172 -9.18 9.94 9.46
N TYR A 173 -8.42 8.85 9.24
CA TYR A 173 -8.81 7.82 8.28
C TYR A 173 -10.11 7.13 8.69
N LEU A 174 -10.26 6.86 10.00
CA LEU A 174 -11.44 6.20 10.54
C LEU A 174 -12.69 7.10 10.42
N ILE A 175 -12.56 8.37 10.82
CA ILE A 175 -13.64 9.35 10.72
C ILE A 175 -14.02 9.57 9.25
N ALA A 176 -13.05 9.80 8.36
CA ALA A 176 -13.31 10.01 6.94
C ALA A 176 -14.02 8.82 6.29
N THR A 177 -13.65 7.60 6.67
CA THR A 177 -14.34 6.39 6.20
C THR A 177 -15.77 6.33 6.73
N LEU A 178 -16.00 6.68 8.00
CA LEU A 178 -17.32 6.64 8.64
C LEU A 178 -18.32 7.63 8.03
N ILE A 179 -17.88 8.85 7.72
CA ILE A 179 -18.76 9.90 7.17
C ILE A 179 -19.07 9.70 5.69
N HIS A 180 -18.37 8.79 4.99
CA HIS A 180 -18.62 8.57 3.58
C HIS A 180 -19.86 7.68 3.37
N PRO A 181 -20.91 8.17 2.67
CA PRO A 181 -22.24 7.54 2.65
C PRO A 181 -22.23 6.13 2.04
N ASN A 182 -21.32 5.87 1.11
CA ASN A 182 -21.24 4.59 0.39
C ASN A 182 -20.28 3.57 1.03
N LEU A 183 -19.55 3.93 2.10
CA LEU A 183 -18.54 3.05 2.69
C LEU A 183 -19.06 2.37 3.96
N LYS A 184 -19.87 1.32 3.77
CA LYS A 184 -20.30 0.43 4.86
C LYS A 184 -19.21 -0.58 5.28
N HIS A 185 -17.94 -0.39 4.90
CA HIS A 185 -16.84 -1.37 5.05
C HIS A 185 -16.49 -1.76 6.49
N PHE A 186 -17.12 -1.12 7.47
CA PHE A 186 -17.01 -1.46 8.88
C PHE A 186 -17.62 -2.82 9.26
N HIS A 187 -18.37 -3.50 8.39
CA HIS A 187 -18.91 -4.83 8.67
C HIS A 187 -17.83 -5.84 9.09
N LYS A 188 -16.63 -5.75 8.50
CA LYS A 188 -15.51 -6.64 8.79
C LYS A 188 -14.62 -6.17 9.95
N CYS A 189 -14.80 -4.93 10.42
CA CYS A 189 -14.01 -4.35 11.52
C CYS A 189 -14.93 -3.57 12.47
N PRO A 190 -15.83 -4.23 13.20
CA PRO A 190 -16.83 -3.57 14.05
C PRO A 190 -16.19 -2.69 15.14
N HIS A 191 -15.09 -3.15 15.74
CA HIS A 191 -14.34 -2.38 16.75
C HIS A 191 -13.78 -1.05 16.19
N LEU A 192 -13.35 -1.01 14.92
CA LEU A 192 -12.90 0.24 14.28
C LEU A 192 -14.06 1.19 14.03
N LYS A 193 -15.27 0.67 13.80
CA LYS A 193 -16.50 1.47 13.65
C LYS A 193 -16.86 2.18 14.93
N GLU A 194 -16.89 1.43 16.03
CA GLU A 194 -17.22 1.96 17.35
C GLU A 194 -16.23 3.05 17.75
N ARG A 195 -14.93 2.79 17.54
CA ARG A 195 -13.88 3.79 17.71
C ARG A 195 -14.10 5.02 16.83
N ALA A 196 -14.43 4.85 15.55
CA ALA A 196 -14.69 5.98 14.65
C ALA A 196 -15.89 6.82 15.11
N ILE A 197 -16.97 6.18 15.56
CA ILE A 197 -18.17 6.85 16.09
C ILE A 197 -17.81 7.63 17.36
N PHE A 198 -17.08 7.01 18.28
CA PHE A 198 -16.63 7.66 19.51
C PHE A 198 -15.77 8.91 19.21
N LEU A 199 -14.82 8.78 18.30
CA LEU A 199 -13.95 9.89 17.87
C LEU A 199 -14.75 11.02 17.21
N LEU A 200 -15.72 10.68 16.35
CA LEU A 200 -16.60 11.67 15.73
C LEU A 200 -17.43 12.43 16.77
N LYS A 201 -18.00 11.72 17.76
CA LYS A 201 -18.74 12.34 18.87
C LYS A 201 -17.86 13.30 19.66
N GLN A 202 -16.63 12.90 20.01
CA GLN A 202 -15.69 13.80 20.70
C GLN A 202 -15.36 15.04 19.87
N GLU A 203 -15.18 14.89 18.56
CA GLU A 203 -14.88 16.03 17.70
C GLU A 203 -16.07 16.98 17.59
N MET A 204 -17.29 16.45 17.47
CA MET A 204 -18.51 17.27 17.46
C MET A 204 -18.68 18.08 18.76
N LEU A 205 -18.35 17.49 19.92
CA LEU A 205 -18.44 18.18 21.21
C LEU A 205 -17.47 19.37 21.31
N LYS A 206 -16.28 19.28 20.72
CA LYS A 206 -15.31 20.41 20.71
C LYS A 206 -15.80 21.64 19.95
N HIS A 207 -16.69 21.43 18.98
CA HIS A 207 -17.23 22.50 18.14
C HIS A 207 -18.58 23.03 18.63
N GLN A 208 -19.14 22.47 19.71
CA GLN A 208 -20.38 22.96 20.33
C GLN A 208 -20.19 24.21 21.20
N ASP A 209 -18.96 24.51 21.62
CA ASP A 209 -18.64 25.68 22.46
C ASP A 209 -18.25 26.95 21.68
N ILE A 210 -18.44 27.00 20.35
CA ILE A 210 -18.23 28.23 19.56
C ILE A 210 -19.53 29.04 19.62
N PRO A 211 -19.58 30.18 20.35
CA PRO A 211 -20.77 31.01 20.34
C PRO A 211 -21.02 31.49 18.92
N SER A 212 -22.20 31.18 18.38
CA SER A 212 -22.71 31.83 17.18
C SER A 212 -22.81 33.32 17.47
N ALA A 213 -21.77 34.08 17.13
CA ALA A 213 -21.84 35.53 17.05
C ALA A 213 -22.78 35.89 15.88
N CYS A 214 -24.07 35.80 16.15
CA CYS A 214 -25.10 36.39 15.32
C CYS A 214 -25.17 37.86 15.76
N PRO A 215 -24.70 38.84 14.96
CA PRO A 215 -24.93 40.23 15.29
C PRO A 215 -26.43 40.48 15.16
N SER A 216 -27.09 40.66 16.30
CA SER A 216 -28.46 41.18 16.34
C SER A 216 -28.45 42.55 15.66
N VAL A 217 -29.00 42.60 14.44
CA VAL A 217 -29.33 43.84 13.76
C VAL A 217 -30.46 44.50 14.56
N THR A 218 -30.11 45.48 15.38
CA THR A 218 -31.06 46.42 15.96
C THR A 218 -31.52 47.36 14.84
N THR A 219 -32.74 47.16 14.35
CA THR A 219 -33.46 48.15 13.55
C THR A 219 -33.96 49.25 14.48
N ASN A 220 -33.49 50.48 14.25
CA ASN A 220 -34.09 51.71 14.77
C ASN A 220 -35.42 52.00 14.06
#